data_AF-A0AAY5K6I4-F1
#
_entry.id   AF-A0AAY5K6I4-F1
#
_cell.length_a   1.000
_cell.length_b   1.000
_cell.length_c   1.000
_cell.angle_alpha   90.00
_cell.angle_beta   90.00
_cell.angle_gamma   90.00
#
_symmetry.space_group_name_H-M   'P 1'
#
loop_
_entity.id
_entity.type
_entity.pdbx_description
1 polymer ?
#
loop_
_entity_poly.entity_id
_entity_poly.type
_entity_poly.pdbx_seq_one_letter_code
_entity_poly.pdbx_strand_id
1 'polypeptide(L)'
;MEPTLDQASTVDELIESCIQAFDDTGTLKDPSLVRMFLMMHPWYLASTNMAKKLLLKSQEESCTADQRTRICHLVKYWISEFPAEFNLNPELAEQIKDLKDLLTTEGNECQSQLIDIESVPSYKWKRQVTQRQPSMSKKRKMSLLFDHLDSGELATHLTYLEYKSFCKILFQDYHSFVMHGCTVDNPILERFITLFNSVSQWIQLMVLSKPTAQQRATVISHFIRVAQSAGCSTTPPRCC
;
A
#
# COMPACT_ATOMS: atom_id res chain seq x y z
N MET A 1 6.30 -11.67 -30.10
CA MET A 1 4.89 -11.27 -30.27
C MET A 1 4.53 -10.62 -28.96
N GLU A 2 4.44 -9.29 -28.92
CA GLU A 2 3.97 -8.62 -27.70
C GLU A 2 2.51 -9.05 -27.44
N PRO A 3 2.16 -9.43 -26.21
CA PRO A 3 0.78 -9.80 -25.91
C PRO A 3 -0.08 -8.54 -25.97
N THR A 4 -0.90 -8.41 -27.01
CA THR A 4 -2.00 -7.45 -27.05
C THR A 4 -3.01 -7.84 -25.98
N LEU A 5 -3.09 -7.05 -24.91
CA LEU A 5 -4.00 -7.20 -23.76
C LEU A 5 -5.51 -7.01 -24.10
N ASP A 6 -5.89 -7.08 -25.37
CA ASP A 6 -7.24 -6.78 -25.86
C ASP A 6 -8.21 -7.98 -25.83
N GLN A 7 -7.74 -9.16 -25.42
CA GLN A 7 -8.57 -10.37 -25.35
C GLN A 7 -8.69 -10.86 -23.91
N ALA A 8 -9.90 -11.28 -23.51
CA ALA A 8 -10.14 -11.82 -22.17
C ALA A 8 -9.26 -13.06 -21.93
N SER A 9 -8.31 -12.93 -21.00
CA SER A 9 -7.43 -14.03 -20.58
C SER A 9 -7.95 -14.69 -19.31
N THR A 10 -7.73 -15.98 -19.19
CA THR A 10 -8.00 -16.70 -17.93
C THR A 10 -6.91 -16.40 -16.89
N VAL A 11 -7.22 -16.64 -15.61
CA VAL A 11 -6.23 -16.52 -14.53
C VAL A 11 -5.02 -17.42 -14.76
N ASP A 12 -5.23 -18.62 -15.29
CA ASP A 12 -4.14 -19.58 -15.53
C ASP A 12 -3.24 -19.14 -16.69
N GLU A 13 -3.80 -18.54 -17.74
CA GLU A 13 -3.03 -17.93 -18.84
C GLU A 13 -2.21 -16.73 -18.37
N LEU A 14 -2.76 -15.90 -17.47
CA LEU A 14 -2.05 -14.76 -16.89
C LEU A 14 -0.90 -15.21 -15.98
N ILE A 15 -1.11 -16.25 -15.15
CA ILE A 15 -0.06 -16.85 -14.34
C ILE A 15 1.06 -17.37 -15.24
N GLU A 16 0.72 -18.10 -16.30
CA GLU A 16 1.72 -18.63 -17.23
C GLU A 16 2.48 -17.50 -17.92
N SER A 17 1.77 -16.46 -18.38
CA SER A 17 2.40 -15.28 -18.99
C SER A 17 3.35 -14.57 -18.03
N CYS A 18 3.01 -14.50 -16.73
CA CYS A 18 3.88 -13.92 -15.71
C CYS A 18 5.13 -14.78 -15.45
N ILE A 19 5.01 -16.11 -15.48
CA ILE A 19 6.16 -17.02 -15.35
C ILE A 19 7.08 -16.88 -16.57
N GLN A 20 6.52 -16.89 -17.78
CA GLN A 20 7.29 -16.76 -19.03
C GLN A 20 7.92 -15.38 -19.25
N ALA A 21 7.51 -14.37 -18.49
CA ALA A 21 8.10 -13.02 -18.56
C ALA A 21 9.53 -12.97 -17.99
N PHE A 22 9.91 -13.94 -17.15
CA PHE A 22 11.27 -14.07 -16.62
C PHE A 22 12.12 -14.95 -17.53
N ASP A 23 13.38 -14.56 -17.72
CA ASP A 23 14.39 -15.47 -18.25
C ASP A 23 15.01 -16.35 -17.15
N ASP A 24 15.92 -17.25 -17.54
CA ASP A 24 16.54 -18.23 -16.65
C ASP A 24 17.51 -17.60 -15.63
N THR A 25 17.84 -16.32 -15.80
CA THR A 25 18.65 -15.53 -14.85
C THR A 25 17.78 -14.70 -13.89
N GLY A 26 16.46 -14.67 -14.13
CA GLY A 26 15.50 -13.86 -13.38
C GLY A 26 15.34 -12.43 -13.88
N THR A 27 15.82 -12.12 -15.09
CA THR A 27 15.67 -10.78 -15.67
C THR A 27 14.28 -10.63 -16.29
N LEU A 28 13.62 -9.52 -15.96
CA LEU A 28 12.37 -9.06 -16.57
C LEU A 28 12.66 -7.98 -17.61
N LYS A 29 12.27 -8.21 -18.87
CA LYS A 29 12.40 -7.19 -19.93
C LYS A 29 11.37 -6.08 -19.79
N ASP A 30 10.12 -6.45 -19.49
CA ASP A 30 9.05 -5.52 -19.16
C ASP A 30 8.32 -5.99 -17.89
N PRO A 31 8.44 -5.27 -16.77
CA PRO A 31 7.77 -5.62 -15.53
C PRO A 31 6.29 -5.24 -15.51
N SER A 32 5.76 -4.54 -16.53
CA SER A 32 4.42 -3.95 -16.52
C SER A 32 3.32 -4.98 -16.26
N LEU A 33 3.28 -6.06 -17.05
CA LEU A 33 2.30 -7.14 -16.93
C LEU A 33 2.40 -7.83 -15.57
N VAL A 34 3.62 -8.20 -15.16
CA VAL A 34 3.85 -8.93 -13.91
C VAL A 34 3.45 -8.08 -12.71
N ARG A 35 3.85 -6.80 -12.68
CA ARG A 35 3.50 -5.88 -11.61
C ARG A 35 2.01 -5.60 -11.56
N MET A 36 1.36 -5.43 -12.72
CA MET A 36 -0.08 -5.25 -12.79
C MET A 36 -0.82 -6.48 -12.28
N PHE A 37 -0.46 -7.69 -12.75
CA PHE A 37 -1.08 -8.92 -12.30
C PHE A 37 -0.88 -9.14 -10.79
N LEU A 38 0.35 -9.02 -10.30
CA LEU A 38 0.64 -9.19 -8.87
C LEU A 38 -0.10 -8.18 -7.99
N MET A 39 -0.25 -6.93 -8.43
CA MET A 39 -1.03 -5.95 -7.67
C MET A 39 -2.54 -6.23 -7.75
N MET A 40 -3.04 -6.66 -8.91
CA MET A 40 -4.49 -6.73 -9.18
C MET A 40 -5.12 -8.11 -8.95
N HIS A 41 -4.32 -9.17 -8.81
CA HIS A 41 -4.85 -10.52 -8.56
C HIS A 41 -5.83 -10.61 -7.38
N PRO A 42 -5.70 -9.85 -6.25
CA PRO A 42 -6.61 -10.00 -5.12
C PRO A 42 -8.08 -9.71 -5.45
N TRP A 43 -8.36 -9.00 -6.54
CA TRP A 43 -9.73 -8.71 -7.01
C TRP A 43 -10.47 -9.94 -7.54
N TYR A 44 -9.75 -10.93 -8.04
CA TYR A 44 -10.33 -12.10 -8.72
C TYR A 44 -9.70 -13.44 -8.31
N LEU A 45 -8.61 -13.42 -7.54
CA LEU A 45 -7.90 -14.59 -7.04
C LEU A 45 -7.31 -14.28 -5.67
N ALA A 46 -7.65 -15.07 -4.64
CA ALA A 46 -6.99 -14.95 -3.35
C ALA A 46 -5.49 -15.25 -3.47
N SER A 47 -4.63 -14.46 -2.82
CA SER A 47 -3.18 -14.63 -2.88
C SER A 47 -2.72 -16.01 -2.44
N THR A 48 -3.42 -16.63 -1.47
CA THR A 48 -3.18 -18.02 -1.06
C THR A 48 -3.50 -19.01 -2.18
N ASN A 49 -4.60 -18.80 -2.92
CA ASN A 49 -4.91 -19.64 -4.08
C ASN A 49 -3.89 -19.44 -5.22
N MET A 50 -3.35 -18.24 -5.39
CA MET A 50 -2.25 -17.98 -6.33
C MET A 50 -0.98 -18.75 -5.92
N ALA A 51 -0.58 -18.65 -4.65
CA ALA A 51 0.58 -19.38 -4.13
C ALA A 51 0.43 -20.89 -4.30
N LYS A 52 -0.76 -21.45 -3.99
CA LYS A 52 -1.08 -22.87 -4.25
C LYS A 52 -0.97 -23.24 -5.72
N LYS A 53 -1.46 -22.41 -6.65
CA LYS A 53 -1.33 -22.66 -8.09
C LYS A 53 0.12 -22.68 -8.55
N LEU A 54 0.95 -21.77 -8.04
CA LEU A 54 2.40 -21.75 -8.33
C LEU A 54 3.11 -22.99 -7.77
N LEU A 55 2.74 -23.42 -6.57
CA LEU A 55 3.24 -24.65 -5.96
C LEU A 55 2.89 -25.88 -6.81
N LEU A 56 1.61 -26.05 -7.18
CA LEU A 56 1.17 -27.16 -8.02
C LEU A 56 1.89 -27.17 -9.36
N LYS A 57 2.03 -26.02 -10.03
CA LYS A 57 2.80 -25.89 -11.29
C LYS A 57 4.27 -26.28 -11.13
N SER A 58 4.87 -26.03 -9.97
CA SER A 58 6.27 -26.42 -9.71
C SER A 58 6.46 -27.94 -9.56
N GLN A 59 5.38 -28.65 -9.19
CA GLN A 59 5.34 -30.10 -8.97
C GLN A 59 4.86 -30.91 -10.17
N GLU A 60 4.30 -30.27 -11.21
CA GLU A 60 3.83 -30.97 -12.40
C GLU A 60 4.96 -31.78 -13.06
N GLU A 61 4.67 -33.01 -13.50
CA GLU A 61 5.66 -33.86 -14.19
C GLU A 61 6.22 -33.19 -15.47
N SER A 62 5.42 -32.36 -16.12
CA SER A 62 5.82 -31.54 -17.27
C SER A 62 6.69 -30.33 -16.92
N CYS A 63 6.88 -30.02 -15.64
CA CYS A 63 7.61 -28.84 -15.19
C CYS A 63 9.13 -29.04 -15.30
N THR A 64 9.72 -28.34 -16.28
CA THR A 64 11.17 -28.34 -16.49
C THR A 64 11.90 -27.59 -15.38
N ALA A 65 13.21 -27.83 -15.26
CA ALA A 65 14.06 -27.10 -14.30
C ALA A 65 14.04 -25.58 -14.56
N ASP A 66 14.01 -25.17 -15.83
CA ASP A 66 13.92 -23.76 -16.23
C ASP A 66 12.59 -23.14 -15.80
N GLN A 67 11.48 -23.85 -16.04
CA GLN A 67 10.15 -23.41 -15.61
C GLN A 67 10.08 -23.24 -14.10
N ARG A 68 10.60 -24.21 -13.33
CA ARG A 68 10.67 -24.14 -11.86
C ARG A 68 11.50 -22.95 -11.40
N THR A 69 12.61 -22.66 -12.08
CA THR A 69 13.46 -21.51 -11.79
C THR A 69 12.73 -20.19 -12.04
N ARG A 70 11.99 -20.07 -13.15
CA ARG A 70 11.14 -18.90 -13.46
C ARG A 70 10.02 -18.70 -12.44
N ILE A 71 9.38 -19.78 -11.97
CA ILE A 71 8.40 -19.72 -10.87
C ILE A 71 9.04 -19.11 -9.61
N CYS A 72 10.25 -19.56 -9.25
CA CYS A 72 10.97 -19.03 -8.10
C CYS A 72 11.35 -17.56 -8.28
N HIS A 73 11.72 -17.14 -9.50
CA HIS A 73 11.95 -15.73 -9.82
C HIS A 73 10.68 -14.88 -9.70
N LEU A 74 9.52 -15.39 -10.14
CA LEU A 74 8.23 -14.72 -9.95
C LEU A 74 7.89 -14.56 -8.46
N VAL A 75 8.06 -15.61 -7.66
CA VAL A 75 7.82 -15.55 -6.20
C VAL A 75 8.78 -14.58 -5.53
N LYS A 76 10.07 -14.63 -5.87
CA LYS A 76 11.09 -13.68 -5.39
C LYS A 76 10.71 -12.24 -5.71
N TYR A 77 10.30 -11.98 -6.96
CA TYR A 77 9.86 -10.67 -7.40
C TYR A 77 8.62 -10.20 -6.63
N TRP A 78 7.63 -11.09 -6.45
CA TRP A 78 6.41 -10.79 -5.68
C TRP A 78 6.73 -10.40 -4.24
N ILE A 79 7.60 -11.16 -3.56
CA ILE A 79 8.06 -10.85 -2.19
C ILE A 79 8.76 -9.49 -2.16
N SER A 80 9.62 -9.19 -3.14
CA SER A 80 10.39 -7.94 -3.17
C SER A 80 9.53 -6.70 -3.45
N GLU A 81 8.56 -6.81 -4.35
CA GLU A 81 7.71 -5.68 -4.77
C GLU A 81 6.53 -5.46 -3.81
N PHE A 82 5.98 -6.53 -3.23
CA PHE A 82 4.79 -6.48 -2.37
C PHE A 82 5.02 -7.15 -1.00
N PRO A 83 6.10 -6.80 -0.26
CA PRO A 83 6.46 -7.46 0.99
C PRO A 83 5.40 -7.32 2.10
N ALA A 84 4.59 -6.26 2.05
CA ALA A 84 3.52 -6.05 3.01
C ALA A 84 2.42 -7.13 2.93
N GLU A 85 2.19 -7.73 1.74
CA GLU A 85 1.19 -8.78 1.58
C GLU A 85 1.56 -10.03 2.39
N PHE A 86 2.83 -10.43 2.33
CA PHE A 86 3.37 -11.57 3.08
C PHE A 86 3.45 -11.28 4.58
N ASN A 87 3.82 -10.07 4.99
CA ASN A 87 3.87 -9.75 6.42
C ASN A 87 2.49 -9.70 7.10
N LEU A 88 1.46 -9.30 6.35
CA LEU A 88 0.11 -9.09 6.86
C LEU A 88 -0.79 -10.32 6.70
N ASN A 89 -0.42 -11.26 5.83
CA ASN A 89 -1.13 -12.52 5.61
C ASN A 89 -0.26 -13.73 6.00
N PRO A 90 -0.38 -14.24 7.24
CA PRO A 90 0.38 -15.40 7.70
C PRO A 90 0.12 -16.67 6.90
N GLU A 91 -1.10 -16.86 6.38
CA GLU A 91 -1.44 -18.04 5.57
C GLU A 91 -0.69 -18.03 4.23
N LEU A 92 -0.61 -16.86 3.59
CA LEU A 92 0.19 -16.68 2.38
C LEU A 92 1.68 -16.93 2.68
N ALA A 93 2.18 -16.41 3.79
CA ALA A 93 3.57 -16.60 4.17
C ALA A 93 3.92 -18.08 4.38
N GLU A 94 3.05 -18.84 5.06
CA GLU A 94 3.26 -20.27 5.27
C GLU A 94 3.26 -21.04 3.95
N GLN A 95 2.40 -20.70 2.99
CA GLN A 95 2.38 -21.39 1.68
C GLN A 95 3.64 -21.16 0.85
N ILE A 96 4.23 -19.96 0.94
CA ILE A 96 5.53 -19.69 0.30
C ILE A 96 6.66 -20.45 1.00
N LYS A 97 6.56 -20.61 2.32
CA LYS A 97 7.50 -21.42 3.10
C LYS A 97 7.40 -22.90 2.74
N ASP A 98 6.19 -23.44 2.61
CA ASP A 98 5.94 -24.80 2.15
C ASP A 98 6.56 -25.05 0.76
N LEU A 99 6.42 -24.09 -0.16
CA LEU A 99 7.08 -24.14 -1.47
C LEU A 99 8.61 -24.21 -1.34
N LYS A 100 9.21 -23.39 -0.49
CA LYS A 100 10.66 -23.38 -0.23
C LYS A 100 11.14 -24.70 0.38
N ASP A 101 10.43 -25.21 1.37
CA ASP A 101 10.78 -26.45 2.08
C ASP A 101 10.67 -27.66 1.16
N LEU A 102 9.66 -27.68 0.28
CA LEU A 102 9.52 -28.69 -0.77
C LEU A 102 10.69 -28.67 -1.75
N LEU A 103 11.05 -27.49 -2.28
CA LEU A 103 12.19 -27.36 -3.21
C LEU A 103 13.48 -27.89 -2.57
N THR A 104 13.67 -27.64 -1.28
CA THR A 104 14.81 -28.15 -0.51
C THR A 104 14.77 -29.67 -0.40
N THR A 105 13.61 -30.25 -0.10
CA THR A 105 13.42 -31.70 0.05
C THR A 105 13.62 -32.47 -1.26
N GLU A 106 13.27 -31.85 -2.40
CA GLU A 106 13.46 -32.42 -3.74
C GLU A 106 14.88 -32.23 -4.29
N GLY A 107 15.79 -31.60 -3.54
CA GLY A 107 17.17 -31.35 -3.97
C GLY A 107 17.36 -30.14 -4.88
N ASN A 108 16.33 -29.29 -5.05
CA ASN A 108 16.35 -28.06 -5.83
C ASN A 108 16.89 -26.88 -4.98
N GLU A 109 18.10 -27.03 -4.40
CA GLU A 109 18.66 -26.06 -3.44
C GLU A 109 18.85 -24.66 -4.03
N CYS A 110 19.28 -24.56 -5.29
CA CYS A 110 19.48 -23.29 -5.97
C CYS A 110 18.16 -22.50 -6.08
N GLN A 111 17.06 -23.18 -6.41
CA GLN A 111 15.73 -22.59 -6.50
C GLN A 111 15.17 -22.22 -5.12
N SER A 112 15.39 -23.07 -4.12
CA SER A 112 15.00 -22.79 -2.73
C SER A 112 15.66 -21.51 -2.18
N GLN A 113 16.95 -21.30 -2.48
CA GLN A 113 17.69 -20.11 -2.07
C GLN A 113 17.18 -18.80 -2.69
N LEU A 114 16.44 -18.86 -3.80
CA LEU A 114 15.82 -17.66 -4.40
C LEU A 114 14.65 -17.13 -3.56
N ILE A 115 14.03 -17.98 -2.73
CA ILE A 115 12.86 -17.63 -1.93
C ILE A 115 13.31 -17.28 -0.51
N ASP A 116 13.36 -15.98 -0.22
CA ASP A 116 13.69 -15.46 1.09
C ASP A 116 12.50 -14.68 1.69
N ILE A 117 11.61 -15.43 2.34
CA ILE A 117 10.49 -14.86 3.08
C ILE A 117 10.88 -14.33 4.48
N GLU A 118 12.01 -14.79 5.02
CA GLU A 118 12.45 -14.41 6.37
C GLU A 118 13.00 -12.98 6.41
N SER A 119 13.53 -12.49 5.29
CA SER A 119 13.97 -11.10 5.14
C SER A 119 12.84 -10.07 5.07
N VAL A 120 11.57 -10.48 4.95
CA VAL A 120 10.43 -9.57 4.81
C VAL A 120 10.31 -8.69 6.06
N PRO A 121 10.42 -7.35 5.93
CA PRO A 121 10.39 -6.49 7.09
C PRO A 121 8.99 -6.46 7.70
N SER A 122 8.93 -6.24 9.01
CA SER A 122 7.64 -6.07 9.69
C SER A 122 6.95 -4.78 9.21
N TYR A 123 5.75 -4.89 8.66
CA TYR A 123 4.89 -3.75 8.29
C TYR A 123 3.88 -3.42 9.39
N LYS A 124 3.64 -4.35 10.33
CA LYS A 124 2.76 -4.15 11.48
C LYS A 124 3.11 -2.88 12.28
N TRP A 125 4.41 -2.60 12.49
CA TRP A 125 4.83 -1.39 13.21
C TRP A 125 4.64 -0.11 12.39
N LYS A 126 4.90 -0.13 11.07
CA LYS A 126 4.68 1.04 10.18
C LYS A 126 3.21 1.43 10.15
N ARG A 127 2.33 0.43 10.19
CA ARG A 127 0.87 0.56 10.22
C ARG A 127 0.33 0.64 11.64
N GLN A 128 1.18 0.84 12.66
CA GLN A 128 0.64 1.10 13.99
C GLN A 128 -0.17 2.40 14.00
N VAL A 129 -1.33 2.19 14.57
CA VAL A 129 -2.42 3.11 14.83
C VAL A 129 -1.96 3.92 16.05
N THR A 130 -1.34 5.09 15.83
CA THR A 130 -0.94 6.04 16.89
C THR A 130 -2.09 6.25 17.87
N GLN A 131 -1.90 5.85 19.13
CA GLN A 131 -2.92 5.95 20.17
C GLN A 131 -3.21 7.43 20.47
N ARG A 132 -4.47 7.79 20.72
CA ARG A 132 -4.82 9.14 21.18
C ARG A 132 -4.01 9.42 22.45
N GLN A 133 -3.25 10.52 22.47
CA GLN A 133 -2.68 11.01 23.72
C GLN A 133 -3.82 11.24 24.73
N PRO A 134 -3.72 10.72 25.98
CA PRO A 134 -4.69 11.02 27.01
C PRO A 134 -4.78 12.53 27.21
N SER A 135 -6.02 13.01 27.32
CA SER A 135 -6.45 14.37 27.66
C SER A 135 -5.35 15.36 28.06
N MET A 136 -4.85 16.13 27.08
CA MET A 136 -4.27 17.44 27.35
C MET A 136 -5.42 18.36 27.80
N SER A 137 -5.73 18.33 29.09
CA SER A 137 -6.86 18.96 29.77
C SER A 137 -6.89 20.49 29.72
N LYS A 138 -6.11 21.15 28.86
CA LYS A 138 -6.18 22.60 28.58
C LYS A 138 -5.91 22.92 27.10
N LYS A 139 -6.79 22.47 26.20
CA LYS A 139 -6.76 22.76 24.73
C LYS A 139 -6.96 24.25 24.34
N ARG A 140 -7.03 25.18 25.30
CA ARG A 140 -7.17 26.63 25.01
C ARG A 140 -5.90 27.26 24.42
N LYS A 141 -4.73 26.59 24.51
CA LYS A 141 -3.43 27.12 24.08
C LYS A 141 -3.21 27.13 22.56
N MET A 142 -3.89 26.28 21.79
CA MET A 142 -3.72 26.23 20.31
C MET A 142 -4.39 27.42 19.60
N SER A 143 -5.50 27.93 20.14
CA SER A 143 -6.26 29.03 19.53
C SER A 143 -5.48 30.35 19.49
N LEU A 144 -4.55 30.57 20.42
CA LEU A 144 -3.72 31.77 20.47
C LEU A 144 -2.52 31.68 19.52
N LEU A 145 -2.02 30.47 19.25
CA LEU A 145 -0.90 30.27 18.31
C LEU A 145 -1.34 30.35 16.85
N PHE A 146 -2.59 29.97 16.55
CA PHE A 146 -3.14 30.02 15.19
C PHE A 146 -3.15 31.44 14.59
N ASP A 147 -3.49 32.45 15.40
CA ASP A 147 -3.59 33.84 14.92
C ASP A 147 -2.22 34.43 14.49
N HIS A 148 -1.12 33.75 14.82
CA HIS A 148 0.25 34.17 14.52
C HIS A 148 1.00 33.19 13.61
N LEU A 149 0.39 32.05 13.28
CA LEU A 149 1.02 31.05 12.42
C LEU A 149 0.91 31.47 10.96
N ASP A 150 2.02 31.46 10.24
CA ASP A 150 2.04 31.78 8.82
C ASP A 150 1.18 30.77 8.02
N SER A 151 0.49 31.27 6.98
CA SER A 151 -0.40 30.45 6.16
C SER A 151 0.34 29.33 5.43
N GLY A 152 1.58 29.56 4.99
CA GLY A 152 2.42 28.58 4.32
C GLY A 152 2.96 27.51 5.27
N GLU A 153 3.35 27.92 6.49
CA GLU A 153 3.77 26.98 7.53
C GLU A 153 2.61 26.05 7.96
N LEU A 154 1.41 26.60 8.15
CA LEU A 154 0.23 25.81 8.45
C LEU A 154 -0.12 24.84 7.31
N ALA A 155 -0.05 25.29 6.06
CA ALA A 155 -0.27 24.43 4.90
C ALA A 155 0.73 23.26 4.90
N THR A 156 2.01 23.55 5.12
CA THR A 156 3.08 22.54 5.18
C THR A 156 2.82 21.49 6.26
N HIS A 157 2.42 21.91 7.46
CA HIS A 157 2.11 21.00 8.55
C HIS A 157 0.88 20.12 8.26
N LEU A 158 -0.18 20.69 7.68
CA LEU A 158 -1.37 19.92 7.28
C LEU A 158 -1.02 18.90 6.19
N THR A 159 -0.30 19.32 5.14
CA THR A 159 0.18 18.42 4.09
C THR A 159 1.05 17.30 4.65
N TYR A 160 1.96 17.60 5.59
CA TYR A 160 2.78 16.57 6.22
C TYR A 160 1.96 15.57 7.04
N LEU A 161 0.94 16.03 7.78
CA LEU A 161 0.05 15.15 8.53
C LEU A 161 -0.75 14.22 7.59
N GLU A 162 -1.30 14.78 6.51
CA GLU A 162 -2.02 14.00 5.49
C GLU A 162 -1.09 13.00 4.81
N TYR A 163 0.08 13.43 4.34
CA TYR A 163 1.09 12.58 3.71
C TYR A 163 1.48 11.40 4.62
N LYS A 164 1.82 11.68 5.88
CA LYS A 164 2.21 10.64 6.85
C LYS A 164 1.09 9.65 7.13
N SER A 165 -0.17 10.11 7.13
CA SER A 165 -1.32 9.21 7.26
C SER A 165 -1.58 8.40 5.98
N PHE A 166 -1.42 9.04 4.82
CA PHE A 166 -1.63 8.44 3.51
C PHE A 166 -0.63 7.32 3.21
N CYS A 167 0.65 7.50 3.52
CA CYS A 167 1.70 6.49 3.31
C CYS A 167 1.48 5.17 4.08
N LYS A 168 0.53 5.11 5.02
CA LYS A 168 0.17 3.87 5.73
C LYS A 168 -0.87 3.03 5.00
N ILE A 169 -1.60 3.65 4.06
CA ILE A 169 -2.65 3.00 3.28
C ILE A 169 -1.98 2.10 2.24
N LEU A 170 -2.39 0.84 2.20
CA LEU A 170 -1.91 -0.15 1.25
C LEU A 170 -3.02 -0.56 0.30
N PHE A 171 -2.65 -1.29 -0.77
CA PHE A 171 -3.59 -1.78 -1.76
C PHE A 171 -4.76 -2.57 -1.15
N GLN A 172 -4.48 -3.41 -0.16
CA GLN A 172 -5.50 -4.19 0.57
C GLN A 172 -6.58 -3.30 1.22
N ASP A 173 -6.21 -2.08 1.65
CA ASP A 173 -7.16 -1.15 2.25
C ASP A 173 -8.13 -0.60 1.20
N TYR A 174 -7.63 -0.28 -0.01
CA TYR A 174 -8.47 0.14 -1.13
C TYR A 174 -9.37 -1.01 -1.59
N HIS A 175 -8.81 -2.20 -1.75
CA HIS A 175 -9.58 -3.39 -2.14
C HIS A 175 -10.74 -3.65 -1.16
N SER A 176 -10.44 -3.69 0.15
CA SER A 176 -11.48 -3.86 1.18
C SER A 176 -12.55 -2.75 1.09
N PHE A 177 -12.13 -1.49 0.97
CA PHE A 177 -13.07 -0.37 0.90
C PHE A 177 -14.01 -0.45 -0.31
N VAL A 178 -13.47 -0.76 -1.50
CA VAL A 178 -14.28 -0.84 -2.72
C VAL A 178 -15.23 -2.03 -2.69
N MET A 179 -14.78 -3.18 -2.18
CA MET A 179 -15.61 -4.39 -2.08
C MET A 179 -16.77 -4.23 -1.10
N HIS A 180 -16.59 -3.47 -0.02
CA HIS A 180 -17.64 -3.24 0.99
C HIS A 180 -18.44 -1.94 0.77
N GLY A 181 -17.93 -1.00 -0.03
CA GLY A 181 -18.51 0.34 -0.21
C GLY A 181 -18.30 1.29 0.97
N CYS A 182 -17.63 0.83 2.03
CA CYS A 182 -17.27 1.61 3.21
C CYS A 182 -16.07 0.97 3.93
N THR A 183 -15.59 1.60 5.00
CA THR A 183 -14.55 1.00 5.84
C THR A 183 -15.16 -0.08 6.75
N VAL A 184 -14.76 -1.33 6.52
CA VAL A 184 -15.08 -2.47 7.39
C VAL A 184 -13.76 -3.10 7.82
N ASP A 185 -13.53 -3.18 9.13
CA ASP A 185 -12.29 -3.70 9.74
C ASP A 185 -11.00 -3.10 9.14
N ASN A 186 -11.06 -1.82 8.73
CA ASN A 186 -9.98 -1.11 8.05
C ASN A 186 -9.54 0.12 8.85
N PRO A 187 -8.85 -0.09 9.99
CA PRO A 187 -8.52 1.00 10.91
C PRO A 187 -7.56 2.04 10.32
N ILE A 188 -6.81 1.69 9.26
CA ILE A 188 -5.87 2.61 8.62
C ILE A 188 -6.63 3.63 7.76
N LEU A 189 -7.52 3.15 6.89
CA LEU A 189 -8.31 4.03 6.05
C LEU A 189 -9.31 4.83 6.88
N GLU A 190 -9.93 4.23 7.90
CA GLU A 190 -10.79 4.95 8.86
C GLU A 190 -10.08 6.13 9.52
N ARG A 191 -8.81 5.94 9.89
CA ARG A 191 -8.01 7.01 10.50
C ARG A 191 -7.66 8.11 9.52
N PHE A 192 -7.36 7.77 8.29
CA PHE A 192 -7.13 8.76 7.24
C PHE A 192 -8.39 9.60 7.00
N ILE A 193 -9.55 8.95 6.85
CA ILE A 193 -10.85 9.63 6.72
C ILE A 193 -11.15 10.48 7.96
N THR A 194 -10.89 9.95 9.16
CA THR A 194 -11.09 10.68 10.42
C THR A 194 -10.19 11.91 10.52
N LEU A 195 -8.93 11.82 10.09
CA LEU A 195 -8.00 12.96 10.05
C LEU A 195 -8.56 14.05 9.14
N PHE A 196 -8.96 13.69 7.91
CA PHE A 196 -9.55 14.62 6.95
C PHE A 196 -10.79 15.34 7.52
N ASN A 197 -11.71 14.58 8.12
CA ASN A 197 -12.89 15.13 8.76
C ASN A 197 -12.56 16.00 9.98
N SER A 198 -11.55 15.61 10.76
CA SER A 198 -11.10 16.35 11.95
C SER A 198 -10.47 17.71 11.57
N VAL A 199 -9.73 17.79 10.46
CA VAL A 199 -9.21 19.06 9.93
C VAL A 199 -10.36 19.97 9.53
N SER A 200 -11.34 19.46 8.79
CA SER A 200 -12.54 20.22 8.39
C SER A 200 -13.32 20.75 9.60
N GLN A 201 -13.55 19.90 10.60
CA GLN A 201 -14.23 20.30 11.83
C GLN A 201 -13.40 21.31 12.64
N TRP A 202 -12.08 21.14 12.69
CA TRP A 202 -11.19 22.08 13.36
C TRP A 202 -11.25 23.48 12.74
N ILE A 203 -11.25 23.57 11.40
CA ILE A 203 -11.43 24.84 10.67
C ILE A 203 -12.76 25.49 11.05
N GLN A 204 -13.86 24.73 11.03
CA GLN A 204 -15.19 25.22 11.42
C GLN A 204 -15.19 25.77 12.84
N LEU A 205 -14.59 25.04 13.79
CA LEU A 205 -14.47 25.49 15.18
C LEU A 205 -13.60 26.74 15.35
N MET A 206 -12.50 26.86 14.59
CA MET A 206 -11.65 28.05 14.61
C MET A 206 -12.41 29.29 14.13
N VAL A 207 -13.21 29.17 13.07
CA VAL A 207 -14.08 30.27 12.61
C VAL A 207 -15.14 30.58 13.65
N LEU A 208 -15.92 29.58 14.10
CA LEU A 208 -17.04 29.80 15.04
C LEU A 208 -16.59 30.25 16.44
N SER A 209 -15.31 30.04 16.79
CA SER A 209 -14.77 30.52 18.07
C SER A 209 -14.65 32.04 18.17
N LYS A 210 -14.65 32.78 17.04
CA LYS A 210 -14.52 34.24 17.07
C LYS A 210 -15.88 34.91 17.31
N PRO A 211 -15.98 35.84 18.29
CA PRO A 211 -17.26 36.40 18.72
C PRO A 211 -17.89 37.33 17.66
N THR A 212 -17.08 38.07 16.90
CA THR A 212 -17.58 39.06 15.92
C THR A 212 -17.50 38.56 14.48
N ALA A 213 -18.41 39.04 13.63
CA ALA A 213 -18.42 38.70 12.20
C ALA A 213 -17.12 39.09 11.47
N GLN A 214 -16.55 40.25 11.80
CA GLN A 214 -15.30 40.74 11.21
C GLN A 214 -14.11 39.82 11.55
N GLN A 215 -14.00 39.36 12.79
CA GLN A 215 -12.96 38.42 13.19
C GLN A 215 -13.15 37.06 12.51
N ARG A 216 -14.39 36.58 12.36
CA ARG A 216 -14.69 35.35 11.58
C ARG A 216 -14.23 35.48 10.12
N ALA A 217 -14.55 36.60 9.46
CA ALA A 217 -14.12 36.87 8.09
C ALA A 217 -12.59 36.89 7.94
N THR A 218 -11.88 37.40 8.95
CA THR A 218 -10.41 37.39 8.99
C THR A 218 -9.85 35.96 9.05
N VAL A 219 -10.41 35.11 9.92
CA VAL A 219 -10.02 33.69 10.02
C VAL A 219 -10.34 32.92 8.73
N ILE A 220 -11.50 33.17 8.12
CA ILE A 220 -11.87 32.59 6.82
C ILE A 220 -10.84 32.99 5.76
N SER A 221 -10.51 34.28 5.66
CA SER A 221 -9.51 34.78 4.72
C SER A 221 -8.14 34.16 4.94
N HIS A 222 -7.76 33.91 6.20
CA HIS A 222 -6.52 33.20 6.53
C HIS A 222 -6.53 31.75 5.99
N PHE A 223 -7.60 30.99 6.23
CA PHE A 223 -7.73 29.63 5.70
C PHE A 223 -7.78 29.57 4.16
N ILE A 224 -8.34 30.58 3.49
CA ILE A 224 -8.28 30.68 2.03
C ILE A 224 -6.81 30.77 1.57
N ARG A 225 -5.97 31.57 2.24
CA ARG A 225 -4.53 31.66 1.91
C ARG A 225 -3.79 30.36 2.18
N VAL A 226 -4.14 29.66 3.26
CA VAL A 226 -3.60 28.30 3.55
C VAL A 226 -3.94 27.34 2.42
N ALA A 227 -5.19 27.32 1.96
CA ALA A 227 -5.64 26.47 0.86
C ALA A 227 -4.93 26.81 -0.47
N GLN A 228 -4.77 28.10 -0.77
CA GLN A 228 -4.01 28.56 -1.94
C GLN A 228 -2.54 28.11 -1.89
N SER A 229 -1.92 28.16 -0.71
CA SER A 229 -0.54 27.73 -0.50
C SER A 229 -0.40 26.22 -0.68
N ALA A 230 -1.34 25.43 -0.17
CA ALA A 230 -1.39 23.98 -0.36
C ALA A 230 -1.61 23.58 -1.85
N GLY A 231 -2.33 24.39 -2.63
CA GLY A 231 -2.52 24.17 -4.06
C GLY A 231 -1.27 24.46 -4.91
N CYS A 232 -0.45 25.43 -4.50
CA CYS A 232 0.77 25.82 -5.24
C CYS A 232 1.98 24.89 -4.97
N SER A 233 1.99 24.14 -3.87
CA SER A 233 3.06 23.20 -3.50
C SER A 233 2.95 21.82 -4.18
N THR A 234 2.07 21.67 -5.18
CA THR A 234 1.80 20.42 -5.91
C THR A 234 2.85 20.03 -6.95
N THR A 235 4.08 20.53 -6.90
CA THR A 235 5.20 19.81 -7.52
C THR A 235 5.57 18.64 -6.60
N PRO A 236 5.22 17.39 -6.93
CA PRO A 236 5.56 16.26 -6.07
C PRO A 236 7.09 16.20 -5.91
N PRO A 237 7.63 15.93 -4.71
CA PRO A 237 9.01 15.49 -4.62
C PRO A 237 9.11 14.23 -5.46
N ARG A 238 10.05 14.21 -6.40
CA ARG A 238 10.34 13.04 -7.23
C ARG A 238 10.51 11.85 -6.29
N CYS A 239 9.65 10.84 -6.41
CA CYS A 239 9.89 9.53 -5.83
C CYS A 239 11.20 9.02 -6.46
N CYS A 240 12.27 8.97 -5.66
CA CYS A 240 13.44 8.15 -5.96
C CYS A 240 13.16 6.73 -5.46
#